data_AF-A0AAU3MYD1-F1
#
_entry.id   AF-A0AAU3MYD1-F1
#
_cell.length_a   1.000
_cell.length_b   1.000
_cell.length_c   1.000
_cell.angle_alpha   90.00
_cell.angle_beta   90.00
_cell.angle_gamma   90.00
#
_symmetry.space_group_name_H-M   'P 1'
#
loop_
_entity.id
_entity.type
_entity.pdbx_description
1 polymer ?
#
loop_
_entity_poly.entity_id
_entity_poly.type
_entity_poly.pdbx_seq_one_letter_code
_entity_poly.pdbx_strand_id
1 'polypeptide(L)'
;MAGSVVRAVWTFTLDEDEDWVSFREPAGDENLRRAVETLLLGIASAQAAQTYLAAWCADSQRWESGFTLATASAAAERVSAGVVRLIDQYGQFEDCDIAADEFDAMLQDYAAAARAAES
;
A
#
# COMPACT_ATOMS: atom_id res chain seq x y z
N MET A 1 -14.11 -12.11 -25.12
CA MET A 1 -14.82 -12.24 -23.84
C MET A 1 -14.12 -11.32 -22.85
N ALA A 2 -14.76 -10.21 -22.45
CA ALA A 2 -14.20 -9.34 -21.42
C ALA A 2 -14.47 -10.04 -20.09
N GLY A 3 -13.47 -10.74 -19.55
CA GLY A 3 -13.53 -11.20 -18.17
C GLY A 3 -13.69 -9.96 -17.28
N SER A 4 -14.72 -9.92 -16.46
CA SER A 4 -14.87 -8.87 -15.46
C SER A 4 -13.64 -8.93 -14.57
N VAL A 5 -12.73 -7.96 -14.73
CA VAL A 5 -11.58 -7.82 -13.82
C VAL A 5 -12.18 -7.44 -12.48
N VAL A 6 -12.18 -8.38 -11.54
CA VAL A 6 -12.63 -8.09 -10.17
C VAL A 6 -11.58 -7.17 -9.57
N ARG A 7 -11.96 -5.92 -9.32
CA ARG A 7 -11.11 -4.96 -8.62
C ARG A 7 -10.93 -5.43 -7.19
N ALA A 8 -9.68 -5.48 -6.73
CA ALA A 8 -9.41 -5.80 -5.34
C ALA A 8 -9.89 -4.66 -4.43
N VAL A 9 -10.46 -5.02 -3.30
CA VAL A 9 -10.87 -4.10 -2.24
C VAL A 9 -9.99 -4.37 -1.03
N TRP A 10 -9.44 -3.30 -0.45
CA TRP A 10 -8.62 -3.37 0.75
C TRP A 10 -9.38 -2.80 1.94
N THR A 11 -9.32 -3.50 3.07
CA THR A 11 -9.89 -3.06 4.34
C THR A 11 -8.79 -3.08 5.40
N PHE A 12 -8.77 -2.05 6.23
CA PHE A 12 -7.75 -1.84 7.25
C PHE A 12 -8.38 -1.67 8.62
N THR A 13 -7.77 -2.28 9.62
CA THR A 13 -8.20 -2.17 11.01
C THR A 13 -7.00 -2.25 11.94
N LEU A 14 -7.15 -1.74 13.16
CA LEU A 14 -6.15 -1.90 14.22
C LEU A 14 -6.46 -3.20 14.97
N ASP A 15 -5.43 -3.96 15.28
CA ASP A 15 -5.56 -5.10 16.18
C ASP A 15 -5.44 -4.70 17.67
N GLU A 16 -5.30 -5.69 18.55
CA GLU A 16 -5.22 -5.48 20.00
C GLU A 16 -3.94 -4.75 20.44
N ASP A 17 -2.89 -4.79 19.61
CA ASP A 17 -1.59 -4.15 19.86
C ASP A 17 -1.48 -2.79 19.16
N GLU A 18 -2.57 -2.28 18.60
CA GLU A 18 -2.64 -1.04 17.79
C GLU A 18 -1.79 -1.10 16.51
N ASP A 19 -1.54 -2.30 15.99
CA ASP A 19 -0.88 -2.50 14.70
C ASP A 19 -1.91 -2.59 13.56
N TRP A 20 -1.56 -2.03 12.41
CA TRP A 20 -2.43 -2.06 11.23
C TRP A 20 -2.45 -3.43 10.55
N VAL A 21 -3.62 -4.04 10.49
CA VAL A 21 -3.88 -5.29 9.77
C VAL A 21 -4.63 -4.99 8.46
N SER A 22 -4.26 -5.70 7.39
CA SER A 22 -4.82 -5.51 6.06
C SER A 22 -5.58 -6.75 5.57
N PHE A 23 -6.74 -6.52 4.98
CA PHE A 23 -7.57 -7.55 4.37
C PHE A 23 -7.84 -7.18 2.92
N ARG A 24 -7.64 -8.13 2.00
CA ARG A 24 -7.86 -7.95 0.56
C ARG A 24 -8.94 -8.90 0.07
N GLU A 25 -9.91 -8.38 -0.67
CA GLU A 25 -10.91 -9.19 -1.37
C GLU A 25 -10.82 -8.98 -2.90
N PRO A 26 -10.68 -10.05 -3.71
CA PRO A 26 -10.54 -11.45 -3.31
C PRO A 26 -9.22 -11.68 -2.56
N ALA A 27 -9.21 -12.69 -1.69
CA ALA A 27 -8.01 -13.09 -0.95
C ALA A 27 -6.84 -13.29 -1.93
N GLY A 28 -5.76 -12.56 -1.67
CA GLY A 28 -4.57 -12.55 -2.50
C GLY A 28 -3.46 -13.43 -1.94
N ASP A 29 -2.25 -13.19 -2.43
CA ASP A 29 -1.03 -13.77 -1.90
C ASP A 29 -0.77 -13.28 -0.46
N GLU A 30 -0.45 -14.21 0.44
CA GLU A 30 -0.05 -13.93 1.82
C GLU A 30 1.21 -13.05 1.89
N ASN A 31 2.14 -13.21 0.95
CA ASN A 31 3.33 -12.37 0.87
C ASN A 31 2.97 -10.91 0.54
N LEU A 32 1.99 -10.68 -0.35
CA LEU A 32 1.51 -9.33 -0.65
C LEU A 32 0.85 -8.67 0.56
N ARG A 33 0.03 -9.42 1.31
CA ARG A 33 -0.57 -8.94 2.56
C ARG A 33 0.52 -8.49 3.55
N ARG A 34 1.55 -9.30 3.76
CA ARG A 34 2.69 -8.95 4.63
C ARG A 34 3.49 -7.75 4.12
N ALA A 35 3.70 -7.64 2.81
CA ALA A 35 4.39 -6.52 2.21
C ALA A 35 3.65 -5.19 2.48
N VAL A 36 2.32 -5.21 2.34
CA VAL A 36 1.46 -4.07 2.66
C VAL A 36 1.53 -3.75 4.15
N GLU A 37 1.29 -4.71 5.03
CA GLU A 37 1.35 -4.50 6.49
C GLU A 37 2.72 -3.95 6.92
N THR A 38 3.81 -4.51 6.39
CA THR A 38 5.17 -4.04 6.67
C THR A 38 5.40 -2.60 6.21
N LEU A 39 4.86 -2.21 5.04
CA LEU A 39 4.90 -0.82 4.59
C LEU A 39 4.16 0.11 5.56
N LEU A 40 2.97 -0.31 6.00
CA LEU A 40 2.08 0.46 6.88
C LEU A 40 2.65 0.67 8.29
N LEU A 41 3.50 -0.24 8.80
CA LEU A 41 4.24 -0.04 10.05
C LEU A 41 5.03 1.28 10.05
N GLY A 42 5.56 1.68 8.89
CA GLY A 42 6.26 2.95 8.75
C GLY A 42 5.36 4.16 8.51
N ILE A 43 4.03 3.97 8.49
CA ILE A 43 2.99 4.96 8.20
C ILE A 43 1.94 4.95 9.33
N ALA A 44 2.39 4.94 10.59
CA ALA A 44 1.57 4.57 11.75
C ALA A 44 0.48 5.58 12.21
N SER A 45 0.25 6.70 11.51
CA SER A 45 -0.77 7.69 11.90
C SER A 45 -1.55 8.21 10.70
N ALA A 46 -2.72 8.81 10.94
CA ALA A 46 -3.51 9.44 9.89
C ALA A 46 -2.74 10.56 9.18
N GLN A 47 -1.94 11.33 9.93
CA GLN A 47 -1.09 12.36 9.34
C GLN A 47 0.02 11.75 8.47
N ALA A 48 0.64 10.65 8.91
CA ALA A 48 1.64 9.94 8.12
C ALA A 48 1.01 9.35 6.86
N ALA A 49 -0.18 8.74 6.96
CA ALA A 49 -0.92 8.17 5.84
C ALA A 49 -1.25 9.22 4.78
N GLN A 50 -1.75 10.38 5.20
CA GLN A 50 -2.04 11.49 4.29
C GLN A 50 -0.76 12.04 3.65
N THR A 51 0.33 12.15 4.40
CA THR A 51 1.61 12.64 3.90
C THR A 51 2.19 11.69 2.85
N TYR A 52 2.15 10.39 3.13
CA TYR A 52 2.63 9.36 2.22
C TYR A 52 1.80 9.32 0.94
N LEU A 53 0.46 9.32 1.05
CA LEU A 53 -0.45 9.37 -0.10
C LEU A 53 -0.23 10.63 -0.95
N ALA A 54 -0.06 11.80 -0.32
CA ALA A 54 0.18 13.05 -1.03
C ALA A 54 1.51 13.03 -1.80
N ALA A 55 2.58 12.51 -1.19
CA ALA A 55 3.87 12.36 -1.85
C ALA A 55 3.78 11.38 -3.03
N TRP A 56 3.13 10.23 -2.83
CA TRP A 56 2.94 9.22 -3.87
C TRP A 56 2.17 9.76 -5.07
N CYS A 57 1.07 10.48 -4.82
CA CYS A 57 0.28 11.13 -5.86
C CYS A 57 1.08 12.21 -6.60
N ALA A 58 1.86 13.02 -5.89
CA ALA A 58 2.67 14.07 -6.49
C ALA A 58 3.75 13.49 -7.43
N ASP A 59 4.45 12.44 -6.99
CA ASP A 59 5.46 11.79 -7.82
C ASP A 59 4.82 11.02 -8.98
N SER A 60 3.67 10.37 -8.80
CA SER A 60 2.93 9.70 -9.88
C SER A 60 2.45 10.67 -10.97
N GLN A 61 2.15 11.93 -10.62
CA GLN A 61 1.77 12.96 -11.58
C GLN A 61 2.98 13.55 -12.31
N ARG A 62 4.12 13.60 -11.62
CA ARG A 62 5.36 14.18 -12.15
C ARG A 62 6.12 13.18 -13.02
N TRP A 63 6.06 11.91 -12.68
CA TRP A 63 6.82 10.82 -13.27
C TRP A 63 5.90 9.64 -13.56
N GLU A 64 5.94 9.13 -14.79
CA GLU A 64 5.16 7.94 -15.16
C GLU A 64 5.66 6.67 -14.44
N SER A 65 6.97 6.59 -14.17
CA SER A 65 7.64 5.50 -13.45
C SER A 65 9.07 5.90 -13.04
N GLY A 66 9.75 5.04 -12.28
CA GLY A 66 11.16 5.19 -11.89
C GLY A 66 11.37 6.00 -10.61
N PHE A 67 10.36 6.12 -9.75
CA PHE A 67 10.48 6.73 -8.43
C PHE A 67 10.16 5.72 -7.34
N THR A 68 10.72 5.97 -6.16
CA THR A 68 10.57 5.13 -4.97
C THR A 68 10.22 6.00 -3.79
N LEU A 69 9.21 5.59 -3.01
CA LEU A 69 8.96 6.12 -1.68
C LEU A 69 9.23 5.03 -0.66
N ALA A 70 10.11 5.34 0.29
CA ALA A 70 10.50 4.42 1.35
C ALA A 70 9.90 4.85 2.69
N THR A 71 9.51 3.86 3.48
CA THR A 71 9.27 4.00 4.90
C THR A 71 10.47 3.45 5.67
N ALA A 72 10.40 3.40 7.00
CA ALA A 72 11.45 2.75 7.78
C ALA A 72 11.56 1.25 7.50
N SER A 73 10.47 0.58 7.11
CA SER A 73 10.37 -0.89 7.08
C SER A 73 10.30 -1.50 5.67
N ALA A 74 9.78 -0.76 4.69
CA ALA A 74 9.63 -1.20 3.31
C ALA A 74 9.70 -0.02 2.35
N ALA A 75 9.74 -0.28 1.04
CA ALA A 75 9.62 0.76 0.03
C ALA A 75 8.63 0.36 -1.05
N ALA A 76 8.00 1.36 -1.67
CA ALA A 76 7.18 1.21 -2.86
C ALA A 76 7.88 1.88 -4.03
N GLU A 77 8.16 1.13 -5.09
CA GLU A 77 8.74 1.63 -6.34
C GLU A 77 7.70 1.57 -7.47
N ARG A 78 7.49 2.69 -8.15
CA ARG A 78 6.70 2.73 -9.39
C ARG A 78 7.56 2.22 -10.54
N VAL A 79 7.66 0.90 -10.72
CA VAL A 79 8.52 0.29 -11.75
C VAL A 79 8.00 0.55 -13.18
N SER A 80 6.69 0.75 -13.35
CA SER A 80 6.06 1.12 -14.63
C SER A 80 4.74 1.85 -14.41
N ALA A 81 4.10 2.30 -15.49
CA ALA A 81 2.77 2.92 -15.43
C ALA A 81 1.71 2.01 -14.78
N GLY A 82 1.85 0.67 -14.90
CA GLY A 82 0.85 -0.29 -14.42
C GLY A 82 1.28 -1.14 -13.23
N VAL A 83 2.52 -1.01 -12.74
CA VAL A 83 3.07 -1.88 -11.70
C VAL A 83 3.81 -1.07 -10.65
N VAL A 84 3.56 -1.44 -9.39
CA VAL A 84 4.32 -1.01 -8.23
C VAL A 84 4.99 -2.23 -7.62
N ARG A 85 6.27 -2.11 -7.28
CA ARG A 85 7.00 -3.13 -6.53
C ARG A 85 7.08 -2.71 -5.08
N LEU A 86 6.69 -3.62 -4.18
CA LEU A 86 6.96 -3.52 -2.76
C LEU A 86 8.29 -4.21 -2.49
N ILE A 87 9.20 -3.47 -1.87
CA ILE A 87 10.59 -3.87 -1.62
C ILE A 87 10.78 -3.97 -0.11
N ASP A 88 11.25 -5.12 0.32
CA ASP A 88 11.54 -5.38 1.71
C ASP A 88 12.92 -4.81 2.11
N GLN A 89 13.04 -4.29 3.35
CA GLN A 89 14.30 -3.76 3.86
C GLN A 89 14.99 -4.67 4.90
N TYR A 90 14.30 -5.65 5.47
CA TYR A 90 14.73 -6.35 6.69
C TYR A 90 14.49 -7.87 6.73
N GLY A 91 14.12 -8.48 5.62
CA GLY A 91 13.79 -9.89 5.43
C GLY A 91 12.38 -10.30 5.88
N GLN A 92 11.40 -9.38 5.93
CA GLN A 92 10.06 -9.68 6.45
C GLN A 92 9.11 -10.28 5.40
N PHE A 93 9.37 -9.97 4.13
CA PHE A 93 8.64 -10.51 2.98
C PHE A 93 9.56 -10.59 1.75
N GLU A 94 9.13 -11.30 0.72
CA GLU A 94 9.84 -11.34 -0.57
C GLU A 94 9.35 -10.18 -1.45
N ASP A 95 10.26 -9.45 -2.10
CA ASP A 95 9.88 -8.38 -3.04
C ASP A 95 8.77 -8.84 -4.00
N CYS A 96 7.68 -8.08 -4.06
CA CYS A 96 6.50 -8.48 -4.81
C CYS A 96 5.87 -7.32 -5.57
N ASP A 97 5.20 -7.66 -6.66
CA ASP A 97 4.54 -6.69 -7.53
C ASP A 97 3.04 -6.62 -7.23
N ILE A 98 2.49 -5.40 -7.25
CA ILE A 98 1.08 -5.09 -7.17
C ILE A 98 0.70 -4.18 -8.34
N ALA A 99 -0.52 -4.31 -8.85
CA ALA A 99 -1.01 -3.40 -9.89
C ALA A 99 -1.05 -1.96 -9.36
N ALA A 100 -0.64 -1.00 -10.18
CA ALA A 100 -0.52 0.39 -9.73
C ALA A 100 -1.87 1.00 -9.33
N ASP A 101 -2.94 0.71 -10.06
CA ASP A 101 -4.30 1.16 -9.73
C ASP A 101 -4.83 0.52 -8.45
N GLU A 102 -4.46 -0.74 -8.18
CA GLU A 102 -4.73 -1.41 -6.92
C GLU A 102 -3.98 -0.75 -5.76
N PHE A 103 -2.68 -0.47 -5.93
CA PHE A 103 -1.88 0.21 -4.92
C PHE A 103 -2.39 1.62 -4.62
N ASP A 104 -2.75 2.38 -5.64
CA ASP A 104 -3.32 3.73 -5.49
C ASP A 104 -4.64 3.70 -4.70
N ALA A 105 -5.51 2.72 -4.98
CA ALA A 105 -6.76 2.52 -4.25
C ALA A 105 -6.51 2.09 -2.79
N MET A 106 -5.60 1.15 -2.60
CA MET A 106 -5.18 0.62 -1.30
C MET A 106 -4.66 1.75 -0.38
N LEU A 107 -3.83 2.67 -0.89
CA LEU A 107 -3.36 3.83 -0.12
C LEU A 107 -4.50 4.81 0.24
N GLN A 108 -5.48 4.99 -0.65
CA GLN A 108 -6.65 5.84 -0.37
C GLN A 108 -7.54 5.24 0.71
N ASP A 109 -7.81 3.94 0.62
CA ASP A 109 -8.59 3.18 1.60
C ASP A 109 -7.88 3.20 2.96
N TYR A 110 -6.56 3.01 2.99
CA TYR A 110 -5.76 3.09 4.20
C TYR A 110 -5.81 4.49 4.85
N ALA A 111 -5.58 5.55 4.06
CA ALA A 111 -5.61 6.92 4.60
C ALA A 111 -6.99 7.30 5.14
N ALA A 112 -8.07 6.80 4.54
CA ALA A 112 -9.43 6.97 5.03
C ALA A 112 -9.64 6.22 6.36
N ALA A 113 -9.19 4.96 6.44
CA ALA A 113 -9.28 4.16 7.67
C ALA A 113 -8.48 4.78 8.81
N ALA A 114 -7.24 5.22 8.57
CA ALA A 114 -6.39 5.87 9.56
C ALA A 114 -7.03 7.14 10.12
N ARG A 115 -7.64 7.96 9.26
CA ARG A 115 -8.38 9.15 9.69
C ARG A 115 -9.60 8.81 10.56
N ALA A 116 -10.31 7.73 10.24
CA ALA A 116 -11.48 7.29 10.99
C ALA A 116 -11.12 6.68 12.36
N ALA A 117 -9.94 6.08 12.50
CA ALA A 117 -9.47 5.52 13.76
C ALA A 117 -9.06 6.60 14.79
N GLU A 118 -8.66 7.79 14.33
CA GLU A 118 -8.24 8.91 15.19
C GLU A 118 -9.38 9.91 15.53
N SER A 119 -10.59 9.72 14.98
CA SER A 119 -11.73 10.63 15.16
C SER A 119 -12.66 10.23 16.30
#